data_AF-A0A935HSM7-F1
#
_entry.id   AF-A0A935HSM7-F1
#
_cell.length_a   1.000
_cell.length_b   1.000
_cell.length_c   1.000
_cell.angle_alpha   90.00
_cell.angle_beta   90.00
_cell.angle_gamma   90.00
#
_symmetry.space_group_name_H-M   'P 1'
#
loop_
_entity.id
_entity.type
_entity.pdbx_description
1 polymer ?
#
loop_
_entity_poly.entity_id
_entity_poly.type
_entity_poly.pdbx_seq_one_letter_code
_entity_poly.pdbx_strand_id
1 'polypeptide(L)'
;MMKRKIRFLIVGVLLILMQISAFAQKEIAITIDDPNTTETFKLNWQERNNSILKTLDKHKIKAALFVCGMRVNDSNGKELLNKWDIKNHLICNHSYSHLYFNSKSKTSEIFIADFNKGDSLIRNFKNYTKLFRFPYLKEGEYCSKKRLNESCYENRWV
;
A
#
# COMPACT_ATOMS: atom_id res chain seq x y z
N MET A 1 9.06 -55.47 -14.09
CA MET A 1 8.22 -54.69 -13.15
C MET A 1 8.76 -53.29 -12.84
N MET A 2 10.06 -53.13 -12.58
CA MET A 2 10.69 -51.86 -12.19
C MET A 2 10.61 -50.73 -13.24
N LYS A 3 10.82 -51.04 -14.54
CA LYS A 3 10.73 -50.06 -15.64
C LYS A 3 9.32 -49.45 -15.82
N ARG A 4 8.26 -50.19 -15.45
CA ARG A 4 6.87 -49.68 -15.46
C ARG A 4 6.66 -48.66 -14.34
N LYS A 5 7.16 -48.92 -13.13
CA LYS A 5 7.09 -48.00 -11.98
C LYS A 5 7.84 -46.69 -12.24
N ILE A 6 9.01 -46.75 -12.87
CA ILE A 6 9.80 -45.57 -13.25
C ILE A 6 9.05 -44.71 -14.28
N ARG A 7 8.37 -45.33 -15.27
CA ARG A 7 7.54 -44.59 -16.23
C ARG A 7 6.37 -43.87 -15.58
N PHE A 8 5.67 -44.51 -14.65
CA PHE A 8 4.59 -43.84 -13.89
C PHE A 8 5.11 -42.69 -13.03
N LEU A 9 6.29 -42.83 -12.42
CA LEU A 9 6.92 -41.77 -11.64
C LEU A 9 7.27 -40.56 -12.52
N ILE A 10 7.87 -40.78 -13.68
CA ILE A 10 8.24 -39.71 -14.63
C ILE A 10 7.00 -38.99 -15.16
N VAL A 11 5.93 -39.72 -15.51
CA VAL A 11 4.67 -39.12 -15.97
C VAL A 11 4.01 -38.30 -14.85
N GLY A 12 4.04 -38.78 -13.61
CA GLY A 12 3.54 -38.03 -12.45
C GLY A 12 4.31 -36.73 -12.23
N VAL A 13 5.64 -36.76 -12.31
CA VAL A 13 6.48 -35.56 -12.20
C VAL A 13 6.21 -34.58 -13.34
N LEU A 14 6.06 -35.06 -14.58
CA LEU A 14 5.74 -34.21 -15.74
C LEU A 14 4.34 -33.55 -15.63
N LEU A 15 3.34 -34.27 -15.12
CA LEU A 15 2.00 -33.72 -14.88
C LEU A 15 2.00 -32.64 -13.78
N ILE A 16 2.82 -32.81 -12.75
CA ILE A 16 3.00 -31.79 -11.69
C ILE A 16 3.69 -30.54 -12.27
N LEU A 17 4.74 -30.71 -13.09
CA LEU A 17 5.45 -29.61 -13.74
C LEU A 17 4.56 -28.84 -14.73
N MET A 18 3.62 -29.50 -15.41
CA MET A 18 2.65 -28.86 -16.32
C MET A 18 1.63 -27.96 -15.62
N GLN A 19 1.31 -28.19 -14.34
CA GLN A 19 0.39 -27.31 -13.61
C GLN A 19 1.02 -25.95 -13.24
N ILE A 20 2.34 -25.86 -13.19
CA ILE A 20 3.06 -24.65 -12.79
C ILE A 20 2.91 -23.55 -13.86
N SER A 21 2.85 -23.93 -15.14
CA SER A 21 2.73 -23.00 -16.27
C SER A 21 1.36 -22.31 -16.38
N ALA A 22 0.33 -22.80 -15.67
CA ALA A 22 -1.03 -22.26 -15.73
C ALA A 22 -1.26 -21.04 -14.81
N PHE A 23 -0.26 -20.66 -14.00
CA PHE A 23 -0.36 -19.57 -13.02
C PHE A 23 0.00 -18.17 -13.54
N ALA A 24 0.20 -17.97 -14.85
CA ALA A 24 0.33 -16.63 -15.44
C ALA A 24 -1.03 -15.91 -15.52
N GLN A 25 -1.78 -15.87 -14.41
CA GLN A 25 -3.03 -15.12 -14.30
C GLN A 25 -2.73 -13.63 -14.15
N LYS A 26 -3.61 -12.78 -14.70
CA LYS A 26 -3.52 -11.33 -14.53
C LYS A 26 -3.77 -11.02 -13.05
N GLU A 27 -2.80 -10.41 -12.39
CA GLU A 27 -2.92 -9.94 -11.02
C GLU A 27 -3.38 -8.48 -10.98
N ILE A 28 -4.20 -8.14 -9.98
CA ILE A 28 -4.64 -6.77 -9.72
C ILE A 28 -4.26 -6.43 -8.29
N ALA A 29 -3.55 -5.32 -8.10
CA ALA A 29 -3.29 -4.76 -6.78
C ALA A 29 -4.39 -3.76 -6.40
N ILE A 30 -4.91 -3.89 -5.17
CA ILE A 30 -5.83 -2.90 -4.60
C ILE A 30 -5.06 -1.94 -3.71
N THR A 31 -5.18 -0.65 -3.98
CA THR A 31 -4.60 0.42 -3.16
C THR A 31 -5.68 1.44 -2.82
N ILE A 32 -5.66 1.95 -1.60
CA ILE A 32 -6.63 2.93 -1.10
C ILE A 32 -5.86 4.09 -0.51
N ASP A 33 -6.19 5.29 -0.93
CA ASP A 33 -5.56 6.52 -0.42
C ASP A 33 -6.44 7.14 0.66
N ASP A 34 -5.84 7.97 1.50
CA ASP A 34 -6.55 8.96 2.29
C ASP A 34 -7.59 8.41 3.30
N PRO A 35 -7.23 7.41 4.13
CA PRO A 35 -8.09 7.05 5.26
C PRO A 35 -8.36 8.28 6.14
N ASN A 36 -9.58 8.36 6.67
CA ASN A 36 -9.99 9.46 7.54
C ASN A 36 -11.09 9.04 8.51
N THR A 37 -11.21 9.81 9.57
CA THR A 37 -12.15 9.62 10.68
C THR A 37 -13.30 10.62 10.63
N THR A 38 -13.48 11.32 9.51
CA THR A 38 -14.54 12.34 9.35
C THR A 38 -15.92 11.71 9.43
N GLU A 39 -16.86 12.31 10.16
CA GLU A 39 -18.23 11.81 10.18
C GLU A 39 -18.97 12.14 8.88
N THR A 40 -19.79 11.20 8.40
CA THR A 40 -20.64 11.43 7.21
C THR A 40 -22.08 11.09 7.54
N PHE A 41 -23.03 11.65 6.79
CA PHE A 41 -24.45 11.46 7.03
C PHE A 41 -24.92 10.00 6.98
N LYS A 42 -24.32 9.18 6.11
CA LYS A 42 -24.76 7.79 5.89
C LYS A 42 -24.11 6.78 6.83
N LEU A 43 -22.81 6.95 7.08
CA LEU A 43 -22.01 6.02 7.85
C LEU A 43 -21.00 6.80 8.68
N ASN A 44 -20.88 6.45 9.95
CA ASN A 44 -19.76 6.93 10.76
C ASN A 44 -18.44 6.33 10.27
N TRP A 45 -17.31 6.86 10.73
CA TRP A 45 -16.02 6.40 10.22
C TRP A 45 -15.72 4.93 10.56
N GLN A 46 -16.19 4.44 11.71
CA GLN A 46 -16.02 3.03 12.12
C GLN A 46 -16.77 2.11 11.17
N GLU A 47 -18.02 2.43 10.84
CA GLU A 47 -18.86 1.66 9.92
C GLU A 47 -18.25 1.61 8.52
N ARG A 48 -17.78 2.75 7.99
CA ARG A 48 -17.10 2.79 6.69
C ARG A 48 -15.83 1.93 6.70
N ASN A 49 -14.96 2.14 7.69
CA ASN A 49 -13.71 1.41 7.82
C ASN A 49 -13.93 -0.10 7.96
N ASN A 50 -14.86 -0.49 8.83
CA ASN A 50 -15.19 -1.90 9.07
C ASN A 50 -15.83 -2.54 7.83
N SER A 51 -16.65 -1.81 7.06
CA SER A 51 -17.24 -2.31 5.82
C SER A 51 -16.18 -2.62 4.76
N ILE A 52 -15.19 -1.73 4.59
CA ILE A 52 -14.05 -1.95 3.68
C ILE A 52 -13.26 -3.19 4.12
N LEU A 53 -12.84 -3.24 5.39
CA LEU A 53 -12.04 -4.36 5.91
C LEU A 53 -12.79 -5.70 5.84
N LYS A 54 -14.10 -5.71 6.16
CA LYS A 54 -14.95 -6.90 6.04
C LYS A 54 -15.05 -7.38 4.60
N THR A 55 -15.13 -6.47 3.63
CA THR A 55 -15.16 -6.81 2.21
C THR A 55 -13.83 -7.41 1.76
N LEU A 56 -12.71 -6.78 2.13
CA LEU A 56 -11.37 -7.30 1.81
C LEU A 56 -11.17 -8.70 2.40
N ASP A 57 -11.53 -8.91 3.67
CA ASP A 57 -11.43 -10.22 4.32
C ASP A 57 -12.33 -11.27 3.68
N LYS A 58 -13.58 -10.93 3.37
CA LYS A 58 -14.54 -11.83 2.70
C LYS A 58 -13.97 -12.38 1.39
N HIS A 59 -13.26 -11.55 0.65
CA HIS A 59 -12.64 -11.91 -0.62
C HIS A 59 -11.17 -12.37 -0.49
N LYS A 60 -10.64 -12.45 0.74
CA LYS A 60 -9.24 -12.81 1.03
C LYS A 60 -8.22 -11.91 0.33
N ILE A 61 -8.54 -10.63 0.18
CA ILE A 61 -7.70 -9.65 -0.51
C ILE A 61 -6.88 -8.85 0.52
N LYS A 62 -5.60 -8.63 0.23
CA LYS A 62 -4.78 -7.63 0.90
C LYS A 62 -4.64 -6.39 0.03
N ALA A 63 -4.51 -5.26 0.69
CA ALA A 63 -4.50 -3.94 0.06
C ALA A 63 -3.38 -3.10 0.66
N ALA A 64 -2.91 -2.11 -0.08
CA ALA A 64 -2.03 -1.07 0.43
C ALA A 64 -2.84 0.19 0.77
N LEU A 65 -2.71 0.66 1.99
CA LEU A 65 -3.31 1.90 2.48
C LEU A 65 -2.28 3.02 2.44
N PHE A 66 -2.45 3.98 1.55
CA PHE A 66 -1.60 5.17 1.44
C PHE A 66 -2.13 6.27 2.35
N VAL A 67 -1.42 6.50 3.45
CA VAL A 67 -1.87 7.33 4.57
C VAL A 67 -1.46 8.77 4.38
N CYS A 68 -2.45 9.66 4.33
CA CYS A 68 -2.24 11.09 4.48
C CYS A 68 -2.25 11.45 5.97
N GLY A 69 -1.07 11.81 6.49
CA GLY A 69 -0.84 11.92 7.93
C GLY A 69 -1.81 12.87 8.64
N MET A 70 -2.11 14.03 8.07
CA MET A 70 -3.00 15.03 8.69
C MET A 70 -4.43 14.53 8.90
N ARG A 71 -4.88 13.53 8.14
CA ARG A 71 -6.24 12.98 8.21
C ARG A 71 -6.42 11.93 9.31
N VAL A 72 -5.31 11.49 9.91
CA VAL A 72 -5.27 10.41 10.91
C VAL A 72 -4.36 10.71 12.10
N ASN A 73 -3.86 11.94 12.23
CA ASN A 73 -2.97 12.34 13.32
C ASN A 73 -3.75 12.67 14.62
N ASP A 74 -4.60 11.73 15.03
CA ASP A 74 -5.35 11.75 16.28
C ASP A 74 -5.57 10.30 16.78
N SER A 75 -6.26 10.16 17.93
CA SER A 75 -6.54 8.85 18.52
C SER A 75 -7.41 7.95 17.64
N ASN A 76 -8.40 8.52 16.94
CA ASN A 76 -9.30 7.78 16.07
C ASN A 76 -8.55 7.28 14.83
N GLY A 77 -7.69 8.11 14.26
CA GLY A 77 -6.84 7.76 13.13
C GLY A 77 -5.86 6.65 13.50
N LYS A 78 -5.26 6.71 14.70
CA LYS A 78 -4.44 5.61 15.23
C LYS A 78 -5.24 4.31 15.39
N GLU A 79 -6.46 4.39 15.89
CA GLU A 79 -7.36 3.22 15.98
C GLU A 79 -7.68 2.66 14.59
N LEU A 80 -8.00 3.52 13.63
CA LEU A 80 -8.23 3.14 12.23
C LEU A 80 -7.01 2.39 11.70
N LEU A 81 -5.82 2.97 11.77
CA LEU A 81 -4.59 2.34 11.24
C LEU A 81 -4.26 1.03 11.95
N ASN A 82 -4.45 0.93 13.27
CA ASN A 82 -4.28 -0.33 14.01
C ASN A 82 -5.18 -1.46 13.45
N LYS A 83 -6.43 -1.16 13.06
CA LYS A 83 -7.33 -2.17 12.47
C LYS A 83 -6.81 -2.68 11.12
N TRP A 84 -6.18 -1.82 10.31
CA TRP A 84 -5.54 -2.22 9.06
C TRP A 84 -4.27 -3.04 9.32
N ASP A 85 -3.44 -2.63 10.28
CA ASP A 85 -2.19 -3.30 10.64
C ASP A 85 -2.42 -4.72 11.18
N ILE A 86 -3.35 -4.88 12.13
CA ILE A 86 -3.70 -6.20 12.72
C ILE A 86 -4.23 -7.17 11.64
N LYS A 87 -4.86 -6.64 10.58
CA LYS A 87 -5.34 -7.42 9.45
C LYS A 87 -4.28 -7.65 8.37
N ASN A 88 -3.02 -7.29 8.60
CA ASN A 88 -1.90 -7.45 7.67
C ASN A 88 -2.11 -6.77 6.31
N HIS A 89 -2.74 -5.58 6.29
CA HIS A 89 -2.71 -4.70 5.12
C HIS A 89 -1.43 -3.86 5.14
N LEU A 90 -0.92 -3.47 3.97
CA LEU A 90 0.27 -2.62 3.92
C LEU A 90 -0.10 -1.19 4.33
N ILE A 91 0.76 -0.55 5.12
CA ILE A 91 0.60 0.85 5.52
C ILE A 91 1.74 1.64 4.85
N CYS A 92 1.37 2.52 3.94
CA CYS A 92 2.27 3.24 3.03
C CYS A 92 2.10 4.75 3.22
N ASN A 93 3.09 5.54 2.79
CA ASN A 93 3.09 6.99 3.00
C ASN A 93 2.41 7.73 1.84
N HIS A 94 1.51 8.68 2.13
CA HIS A 94 0.87 9.57 1.16
C HIS A 94 1.08 11.06 1.52
N SER A 95 2.24 11.38 2.09
CA SER A 95 2.63 12.67 2.68
C SER A 95 1.83 13.01 3.95
N TYR A 96 2.22 14.07 4.65
CA TYR A 96 1.48 14.50 5.84
C TYR A 96 0.32 15.43 5.46
N SER A 97 0.58 16.49 4.71
CA SER A 97 -0.41 17.54 4.44
C SER A 97 -1.09 17.42 3.07
N HIS A 98 -0.89 16.31 2.35
CA HIS A 98 -1.40 16.12 0.99
C HIS A 98 -0.92 17.24 0.05
N LEU A 99 0.36 17.64 0.16
CA LEU A 99 0.90 18.78 -0.60
C LEU A 99 1.00 18.42 -2.09
N TYR A 100 0.48 19.30 -2.95
CA TYR A 100 0.79 19.24 -4.38
C TYR A 100 2.27 19.53 -4.62
N PHE A 101 3.01 18.54 -5.13
CA PHE A 101 4.47 18.64 -5.29
C PHE A 101 4.89 19.75 -6.26
N ASN A 102 4.21 19.91 -7.40
CA ASN A 102 4.56 20.93 -8.39
C ASN A 102 3.98 22.32 -8.07
N SER A 103 3.62 22.57 -6.81
CA SER A 103 3.15 23.89 -6.41
C SER A 103 4.31 24.88 -6.49
N LYS A 104 4.15 25.98 -7.24
CA LYS A 104 5.17 27.04 -7.38
C LYS A 104 5.59 27.65 -6.04
N SER A 105 4.79 27.49 -4.99
CA SER A 105 5.07 28.01 -3.64
C SER A 105 5.76 27.00 -2.70
N LYS A 106 6.09 25.79 -3.16
CA LYS A 106 6.66 24.74 -2.30
C LYS A 106 8.01 24.28 -2.84
N THR A 107 9.06 24.46 -2.05
CA THR A 107 10.39 23.96 -2.39
C THR A 107 10.49 22.46 -2.12
N SER A 108 11.52 21.81 -2.68
CA SER A 108 11.82 20.39 -2.42
C SER A 108 11.95 20.09 -0.92
N GLU A 109 12.53 21.00 -0.16
CA GLU A 109 12.77 20.85 1.27
C GLU A 109 11.46 20.83 2.08
N ILE A 110 10.49 21.67 1.70
CA ILE A 110 9.15 21.67 2.31
C ILE A 110 8.46 20.33 2.08
N PHE A 111 8.54 19.79 0.87
CA PHE A 111 7.94 18.50 0.56
C PHE A 111 8.63 17.35 1.30
N ILE A 112 9.96 17.34 1.37
CA ILE A 112 10.72 16.33 2.13
C ILE A 112 10.35 16.37 3.61
N ALA A 113 10.23 17.56 4.20
CA ALA A 113 9.81 17.71 5.60
C ALA A 113 8.39 17.16 5.83
N ASP A 114 7.46 17.44 4.91
CA ASP A 114 6.09 16.93 4.96
C ASP A 114 6.02 15.40 4.79
N PHE A 115 6.81 14.86 3.85
CA PHE A 115 7.00 13.42 3.66
C PHE A 115 7.51 12.75 4.94
N ASN A 116 8.57 13.29 5.55
CA ASN A 116 9.20 12.73 6.75
C ASN A 116 8.26 12.78 7.96
N LYS A 117 7.44 13.82 8.06
CA LYS A 117 6.40 13.93 9.09
C LYS A 117 5.35 12.84 8.93
N GLY A 118 4.90 12.60 7.71
CA GLY A 118 3.96 11.51 7.39
C GLY A 118 4.58 10.14 7.68
N ASP A 119 5.84 9.95 7.28
CA ASP A 119 6.55 8.69 7.49
C ASP A 119 6.72 8.36 8.99
N SER A 120 7.14 9.35 9.76
CA SER A 120 7.36 9.20 11.20
C SER A 120 6.09 8.80 11.95
N LEU A 121 4.91 9.19 11.43
CA LEU A 121 3.61 8.83 12.00
C LEU A 121 3.29 7.34 11.81
N ILE A 122 3.73 6.73 10.70
CA ILE A 122 3.35 5.35 10.33
C ILE A 122 4.48 4.31 10.47
N ARG A 123 5.75 4.72 10.59
CA ARG A 123 6.91 3.81 10.56
C ARG A 123 6.94 2.73 11.65
N ASN A 124 6.16 2.90 12.72
CA ASN A 124 6.10 1.97 13.86
C ASN A 124 5.03 0.88 13.72
N PHE A 125 4.18 0.91 12.68
CA PHE A 125 3.23 -0.17 12.41
C PHE A 125 3.95 -1.41 11.88
N LYS A 126 3.45 -2.60 12.22
CA LYS A 126 4.09 -3.88 11.84
C LYS A 126 4.19 -4.06 10.32
N ASN A 127 3.16 -3.66 9.59
CA ASN A 127 3.06 -3.79 8.13
C ASN A 127 3.38 -2.47 7.42
N TYR A 128 4.11 -1.58 8.08
CA TYR A 128 4.70 -0.43 7.43
C TYR A 128 5.54 -0.85 6.22
N THR A 129 5.27 -0.24 5.08
CA THR A 129 5.96 -0.53 3.83
C THR A 129 6.49 0.75 3.23
N LYS A 130 7.76 0.73 2.82
CA LYS A 130 8.46 1.83 2.13
C LYS A 130 7.98 2.00 0.70
N LEU A 131 6.69 2.25 0.54
CA LEU A 131 6.02 2.68 -0.68
C LEU A 131 5.44 4.06 -0.42
N PHE A 132 5.54 4.91 -1.43
CA PHE A 132 4.94 6.22 -1.40
C PHE A 132 4.21 6.50 -2.69
N ARG A 133 3.08 7.20 -2.55
CA ARG A 133 2.32 7.73 -3.67
C ARG A 133 2.25 9.23 -3.53
N PHE A 134 2.52 9.95 -4.62
CA PHE A 134 2.39 11.40 -4.62
C PHE A 134 0.91 11.82 -4.56
N PRO A 135 0.54 12.78 -3.69
CA PRO A 135 -0.76 13.42 -3.77
C PRO A 135 -1.07 13.89 -5.19
N TYR A 136 -2.34 13.75 -5.60
CA TYR A 136 -2.84 14.12 -6.92
C TYR A 136 -2.23 13.35 -8.12
N LEU A 137 -1.54 12.22 -7.88
CA LEU A 137 -0.85 11.43 -8.92
C LEU A 137 0.16 12.27 -9.73
N LYS A 138 0.76 13.28 -9.08
CA LYS A 138 1.60 14.29 -9.74
C LYS A 138 3.00 14.27 -9.14
N GLU A 139 3.78 13.28 -9.58
CA GLU A 139 5.15 13.01 -9.12
C GLU A 139 6.18 14.09 -9.49
N GLY A 140 5.78 15.04 -10.35
CA GLY A 140 6.63 16.09 -10.87
C GLY A 140 7.47 15.68 -12.08
N GLU A 141 8.24 16.62 -12.59
CA GLU A 141 9.12 16.41 -13.74
C GLU A 141 10.40 15.64 -13.33
N TYR A 142 11.07 15.02 -14.31
CA TYR A 142 12.20 14.09 -14.08
C TYR A 142 13.31 14.65 -13.16
N CYS A 143 13.67 15.93 -13.31
CA CYS A 143 14.75 16.54 -12.53
C CYS A 143 14.38 16.75 -11.05
N SER A 144 13.15 17.15 -10.75
CA SER A 144 12.68 17.31 -9.37
C SER A 144 12.47 15.95 -8.70
N LYS A 145 12.08 14.92 -9.48
CA LYS A 145 11.98 13.53 -9.04
C LYS A 145 13.32 12.93 -8.64
N LYS A 146 14.40 13.17 -9.40
CA LYS A 146 15.74 12.62 -9.07
C LYS A 146 16.25 13.09 -7.70
N ARG A 147 16.13 14.39 -7.42
CA ARG A 147 16.53 14.99 -6.13
C ARG A 147 15.70 14.46 -4.95
N LEU A 148 14.44 14.09 -5.18
CA LEU A 148 13.62 13.42 -4.17
C LEU A 148 13.99 11.94 -4.00
N ASN A 149 14.26 11.19 -5.08
CA ASN A 149 14.61 9.77 -4.99
C ASN A 149 15.87 9.51 -4.15
N GLU A 150 16.82 10.45 -4.18
CA GLU A 150 18.03 10.40 -3.35
C GLU A 150 17.73 10.67 -1.86
N SER A 151 16.62 11.34 -1.55
CA SER A 151 16.22 11.72 -0.18
C SER A 151 15.06 10.89 0.40
N CYS A 152 14.24 10.28 -0.44
CA CYS A 152 13.00 9.58 -0.11
C CYS A 152 12.98 8.26 -0.89
N TYR A 153 12.70 7.14 -0.20
CA TYR A 153 12.86 5.73 -0.65
C TYR A 153 13.42 5.51 -2.07
N GLU A 154 14.67 5.07 -2.16
CA GLU A 154 15.24 4.62 -3.43
C GLU A 154 14.34 3.56 -4.09
N ASN A 155 13.84 3.89 -5.29
CA ASN A 155 13.24 2.99 -6.28
C ASN A 155 11.94 2.24 -5.90
N ARG A 156 11.09 2.79 -5.02
CA ARG A 156 9.81 2.12 -4.64
C ARG A 156 8.61 3.08 -4.58
N TRP A 157 8.17 3.52 -5.76
CA TRP A 157 6.97 4.35 -5.96
C TRP A 157 5.86 3.52 -6.61
N VAL A 158 4.59 3.79 -6.28
CA VAL A 158 3.40 3.11 -6.84
C VAL A 158 2.43 4.11 -7.46
#